data_AF-A0A1H5H9X4-F1
#
_entry.id   AF-A0A1H5H9X4-F1
#
_cell.length_a   1.000
_cell.length_b   1.000
_cell.length_c   1.000
_cell.angle_alpha   90.00
_cell.angle_beta   90.00
_cell.angle_gamma   90.00
#
_symmetry.space_group_name_H-M   'P 1'
#
loop_
_entity.id
_entity.type
_entity.pdbx_description
1 polymer ?
#
loop_
_entity_poly.entity_id
_entity_poly.type
_entity_poly.pdbx_seq_one_letter_code
_entity_poly.pdbx_strand_id
1 'polypeptide(L)'
;MTDWKPPALWARVRATGPDPDVGWFGTTYLSDSLLCPLVPGAEEDLAVLDEVLAERQWRLELGDPVLFVSDEVSADAGVTGAVENFRKAYRAGEPTTALEALRRLWKPLYAGREHAGPEGQPIPVGVIGVHLARNVGAPVDGPDAAVALRAVQERRRAPVALGLDHLLSLGPFIETNPFIETNPFIETNPFIETNPAAGYARPGLGGRQPVSVPIAPPSRRPEASRRVTVAVLDTGCGDHEWLDDVVTVPHVDGHPIGRHGSPDPERDPSPGPTITGLAGRAVGHGTFIAGLVRQVAPDADLLAVRVCDGDGIVTELELISVLAQLTAYQRTTGPIDVLNLSLSYTHERPEDAAYSSALYGVLHHLRAEGTTIVASAGNAATTRPHFPAAFTLSPDPSVAPLISVGARNPNGTIAAFSNQGAWVSCWDQGAALVSTSPRLDSGRQPTVETGPGSETFDLDDFSGGFAVWSGTSFAAPLLAARVAHVLEPRIPPAKHIAERIRGAHLAWRMVEDGGR
;
A
#
# COMPACT_ATOMS: atom_id res chain seq x y z
N MET A 1 19.29 -2.72 25.48
CA MET A 1 18.73 -3.95 24.90
C MET A 1 17.31 -3.60 24.47
N THR A 2 17.22 -3.08 23.26
CA THR A 2 16.00 -2.57 22.61
C THR A 2 15.16 -3.76 22.17
N ASP A 3 13.89 -3.77 22.58
CA ASP A 3 12.87 -4.74 22.17
C ASP A 3 12.64 -4.64 20.66
N TRP A 4 13.41 -5.41 19.90
CA TRP A 4 13.25 -5.62 18.47
C TRP A 4 12.11 -6.63 18.26
N LYS A 5 10.92 -6.17 17.86
CA LYS A 5 9.73 -7.00 17.58
C LYS A 5 9.50 -7.39 16.09
N PRO A 6 10.46 -7.86 15.29
CA PRO A 6 10.13 -8.66 14.11
C PRO A 6 9.64 -10.10 14.43
N PRO A 7 10.09 -10.80 15.48
CA PRO A 7 9.58 -12.16 15.79
C PRO A 7 8.09 -12.19 16.16
N ALA A 8 7.56 -11.11 16.73
CA ALA A 8 6.18 -11.05 17.20
C ALA A 8 5.15 -10.88 16.07
N LEU A 9 5.49 -10.16 15.00
CA LEU A 9 4.61 -10.01 13.83
C LEU A 9 4.51 -11.34 13.08
N TRP A 10 5.66 -11.92 12.69
CA TRP A 10 5.70 -13.17 11.93
C TRP A 10 5.06 -14.37 12.65
N ALA A 11 5.09 -14.39 13.99
CA ALA A 11 4.37 -15.39 14.79
C ALA A 11 2.84 -15.34 14.58
N ARG A 12 2.30 -14.17 14.21
CA ARG A 12 0.88 -13.92 13.99
C ARG A 12 0.49 -14.04 12.52
N VAL A 13 1.45 -13.99 11.58
CA VAL A 13 1.17 -14.12 10.15
C VAL A 13 0.71 -15.53 9.81
N ARG A 14 -0.33 -15.63 8.98
CA ARG A 14 -0.79 -16.87 8.37
C ARG A 14 -0.98 -16.67 6.88
N ALA A 15 -0.91 -17.78 6.15
CA ALA A 15 -1.29 -17.84 4.75
C ALA A 15 -2.31 -18.97 4.56
N THR A 16 -3.38 -18.71 3.81
CA THR A 16 -4.31 -19.75 3.39
C THR A 16 -3.85 -20.38 2.08
N GLY A 17 -4.08 -21.68 1.93
CA GLY A 17 -4.10 -22.31 0.60
C GLY A 17 -5.40 -21.95 -0.14
N PRO A 18 -5.43 -22.05 -1.48
CA PRO A 18 -6.68 -21.89 -2.22
C PRO A 18 -7.66 -23.00 -1.85
N ASP A 19 -8.91 -22.63 -1.59
CA ASP A 19 -10.05 -23.52 -1.37
C ASP A 19 -11.12 -23.24 -2.44
N PRO A 20 -11.13 -24.04 -3.53
CA PRO A 20 -12.02 -23.80 -4.66
C PRO A 20 -13.49 -24.10 -4.35
N ASP A 21 -13.79 -24.88 -3.30
CA ASP A 21 -15.16 -25.28 -2.99
C ASP A 21 -15.97 -24.14 -2.32
N VAL A 22 -15.28 -23.16 -1.72
CA VAL A 22 -15.88 -22.01 -1.03
C VAL A 22 -15.44 -20.65 -1.61
N GLY A 23 -14.81 -20.66 -2.80
CA GLY A 23 -14.34 -19.47 -3.50
C GLY A 23 -13.19 -18.72 -2.82
N TRP A 24 -12.48 -19.35 -1.88
CA TRP A 24 -11.47 -18.70 -1.04
C TRP A 24 -10.08 -18.84 -1.64
N PHE A 25 -9.41 -17.74 -1.97
CA PHE A 25 -8.05 -17.76 -2.51
C PHE A 25 -6.96 -17.67 -1.43
N GLY A 26 -5.76 -18.13 -1.78
CA GLY A 26 -4.60 -17.97 -0.90
C GLY A 26 -4.24 -16.50 -0.71
N THR A 27 -4.27 -16.07 0.56
CA THR A 27 -3.99 -14.70 1.02
C THR A 27 -3.11 -14.75 2.28
N THR A 28 -2.44 -13.64 2.60
CA THR A 28 -1.59 -13.47 3.79
C THR A 28 -2.20 -12.44 4.73
N TYR A 29 -2.39 -12.81 5.99
CA TYR A 29 -3.12 -12.01 6.99
C TYR A 29 -2.63 -12.28 8.41
N LEU A 30 -3.09 -11.47 9.36
CA LEU A 30 -2.86 -11.68 10.79
C LEU A 30 -3.89 -12.63 11.41
N SER A 31 -3.43 -13.71 12.02
CA SER A 31 -4.27 -14.73 12.66
C SER A 31 -5.11 -14.26 13.82
N ASP A 32 -4.85 -13.08 14.38
CA ASP A 32 -5.50 -12.54 15.57
C ASP A 32 -6.07 -11.14 15.34
N SER A 33 -6.22 -10.73 14.07
CA SER A 33 -6.71 -9.40 13.70
C SER A 33 -7.72 -9.48 12.55
N LEU A 34 -8.83 -8.79 12.70
CA LEU A 34 -9.85 -8.55 11.68
C LEU A 34 -10.05 -7.05 11.50
N LEU A 35 -10.57 -6.64 10.34
CA LEU A 35 -11.01 -5.28 10.08
C LEU A 35 -12.53 -5.24 10.10
N CYS A 36 -13.08 -4.22 10.77
CA CYS A 36 -14.50 -3.93 10.79
C CYS A 36 -14.74 -2.56 10.12
N PRO A 37 -15.04 -2.55 8.81
CA PRO A 37 -15.47 -1.36 8.11
C PRO A 37 -16.75 -0.78 8.75
N LEU A 38 -16.78 0.53 8.94
CA LEU A 38 -17.94 1.22 9.52
C LEU A 38 -18.99 1.42 8.43
N VAL A 39 -19.80 0.38 8.21
CA VAL A 39 -20.94 0.35 7.29
C VAL A 39 -22.20 -0.19 8.00
N PRO A 40 -23.42 0.07 7.49
CA PRO A 40 -24.64 -0.46 8.09
C PRO A 40 -24.62 -1.99 8.18
N GLY A 41 -24.93 -2.57 9.35
CA GLY A 41 -24.97 -4.02 9.57
C GLY A 41 -23.71 -4.61 10.22
N ALA A 42 -22.62 -3.84 10.29
CA ALA A 42 -21.35 -4.26 10.89
C ALA A 42 -21.45 -4.52 12.41
N GLU A 43 -22.38 -3.83 13.09
CA GLU A 43 -22.72 -4.07 14.50
C GLU A 43 -23.13 -5.52 14.81
N GLU A 44 -23.89 -6.12 13.90
CA GLU A 44 -24.44 -7.45 14.04
C GLU A 44 -23.32 -8.45 13.69
N ASP A 45 -22.36 -8.07 12.84
CA ASP A 45 -21.20 -8.91 12.53
C ASP A 45 -20.31 -9.03 13.76
N LEU A 46 -20.07 -7.91 14.45
CA LEU A 46 -19.33 -7.88 15.71
C LEU A 46 -20.05 -8.66 16.83
N ALA A 47 -21.38 -8.57 16.92
CA ALA A 47 -22.15 -9.34 17.89
C ALA A 47 -22.01 -10.85 17.65
N VAL A 48 -22.13 -11.31 16.40
CA VAL A 48 -21.95 -12.72 16.04
C VAL A 48 -20.50 -13.17 16.26
N LEU A 49 -19.52 -12.31 15.98
CA LEU A 49 -18.11 -12.60 16.25
C LEU A 49 -17.87 -12.79 17.76
N ASP A 50 -18.46 -11.96 18.60
CA ASP A 50 -18.34 -12.09 20.06
C ASP A 50 -18.88 -13.44 20.55
N GLU A 51 -20.03 -13.89 20.03
CA GLU A 51 -20.58 -15.22 20.32
C GLU A 51 -19.64 -16.35 19.88
N VAL A 52 -19.10 -16.26 18.65
CA VAL A 52 -18.13 -17.24 18.09
C VAL A 52 -16.88 -17.35 18.96
N LEU A 53 -16.35 -16.21 19.44
CA LEU A 53 -15.16 -16.18 20.29
C LEU A 53 -15.48 -16.69 21.70
N ALA A 54 -16.63 -16.32 22.27
CA ALA A 54 -17.06 -16.73 23.60
C ALA A 54 -17.19 -18.26 23.72
N GLU A 55 -17.72 -18.93 22.69
CA GLU A 55 -17.79 -20.41 22.61
C GLU A 55 -16.42 -21.08 22.73
N ARG A 56 -15.35 -20.37 22.37
CA ARG A 56 -13.97 -20.86 22.43
C ARG A 56 -13.21 -20.35 23.66
N GLN A 57 -13.88 -19.62 24.56
CA GLN A 57 -13.27 -18.91 25.69
C GLN A 57 -12.32 -17.77 25.26
N TRP A 58 -12.56 -17.17 24.10
CA TRP A 58 -11.87 -15.96 23.63
C TRP A 58 -12.81 -14.75 23.71
N ARG A 59 -12.28 -13.55 23.51
CA ARG A 59 -13.06 -12.31 23.46
C ARG A 59 -12.53 -11.43 22.34
N LEU A 60 -13.37 -10.53 21.83
CA LEU A 60 -12.91 -9.46 20.96
C LEU A 60 -12.38 -8.27 21.77
N GLU A 61 -11.34 -7.61 21.27
CA GLU A 61 -10.83 -6.32 21.73
C GLU A 61 -10.85 -5.35 20.55
N LEU A 62 -11.49 -4.19 20.70
CA LEU A 62 -11.65 -3.22 19.62
C LEU A 62 -10.54 -2.17 19.65
N GLY A 63 -10.00 -1.82 18.50
CA GLY A 63 -9.10 -0.69 18.33
C GLY A 63 -9.83 0.66 18.39
N ASP A 64 -9.06 1.74 18.43
CA ASP A 64 -9.61 3.07 18.21
C ASP A 64 -10.14 3.18 16.76
N PRO A 65 -11.36 3.75 16.54
CA PRO A 65 -11.89 3.90 15.20
C PRO A 65 -11.04 4.89 14.39
N VAL A 66 -10.72 4.50 13.16
CA VAL A 66 -10.09 5.36 12.16
C VAL A 66 -11.19 5.87 11.24
N LEU A 67 -11.45 7.17 11.24
CA LEU A 67 -12.48 7.79 10.40
C LEU A 67 -11.89 8.35 9.11
N PHE A 68 -12.69 8.29 8.03
CA PHE A 68 -12.30 8.80 6.70
C PHE A 68 -13.00 10.13 6.36
N VAL A 69 -14.10 10.44 7.06
CA VAL A 69 -14.89 11.67 6.91
C VAL A 69 -14.27 12.86 7.67
N SER A 70 -14.69 14.10 7.37
CA SER A 70 -14.14 15.30 8.03
C SER A 70 -14.68 15.49 9.44
N ASP A 71 -13.97 16.26 10.26
CA ASP A 71 -14.44 16.65 11.58
C ASP A 71 -15.70 17.51 11.50
N GLU A 72 -15.89 18.28 10.44
CA GLU A 72 -17.11 19.07 10.18
C GLU A 72 -18.30 18.16 9.85
N VAL A 73 -18.12 17.21 8.91
CA VAL A 73 -19.13 16.17 8.60
C VAL A 73 -19.40 15.32 9.83
N SER A 74 -18.37 15.08 10.65
CA SER A 74 -18.48 14.34 11.89
C SER A 74 -19.20 15.15 12.99
N ALA A 75 -18.96 16.46 13.09
CA ALA A 75 -19.60 17.31 14.09
C ALA A 75 -21.07 17.56 13.76
N ASP A 76 -21.38 17.86 12.50
CA ASP A 76 -22.75 18.11 12.03
C ASP A 76 -23.63 16.86 12.12
N ALA A 77 -23.05 15.67 11.97
CA ALA A 77 -23.75 14.39 12.14
C ALA A 77 -23.73 13.84 13.59
N GLY A 78 -23.07 14.53 14.55
CA GLY A 78 -22.92 14.06 15.95
C GLY A 78 -21.93 12.90 16.14
N VAL A 79 -21.15 12.58 15.11
CA VAL A 79 -20.14 11.51 15.05
C VAL A 79 -19.00 11.75 16.04
N THR A 80 -18.49 12.97 16.20
CA THR A 80 -17.40 13.26 17.15
C THR A 80 -17.79 12.88 18.59
N GLY A 81 -19.01 13.23 19.00
CA GLY A 81 -19.56 12.82 20.29
C GLY A 81 -19.83 11.31 20.37
N ALA A 82 -20.22 10.67 19.27
CA ALA A 82 -20.40 9.22 19.21
C ALA A 82 -19.07 8.44 19.31
N VAL A 83 -17.99 8.93 18.69
CA VAL A 83 -16.63 8.37 18.83
C VAL A 83 -16.12 8.53 20.26
N GLU A 84 -16.33 9.71 20.87
CA GLU A 84 -15.96 9.92 22.27
C GLU A 84 -16.76 9.01 23.21
N ASN A 85 -18.06 8.85 22.96
CA ASN A 85 -18.90 7.90 23.70
C ASN A 85 -18.46 6.45 23.48
N PHE A 86 -18.08 6.07 22.25
CA PHE A 86 -17.47 4.78 21.96
C PHE A 86 -16.20 4.58 22.77
N ARG A 87 -15.24 5.52 22.67
CA ARG A 87 -13.97 5.46 23.41
C ARG A 87 -14.19 5.36 24.91
N LYS A 88 -15.16 6.11 25.44
CA LYS A 88 -15.53 6.08 26.86
C LYS A 88 -16.11 4.73 27.28
N ALA A 89 -17.10 4.22 26.54
CA ALA A 89 -17.72 2.92 26.79
C ALA A 89 -16.71 1.77 26.66
N TYR A 90 -15.87 1.83 25.64
CA TYR A 90 -14.80 0.87 25.40
C TYR A 90 -13.79 0.84 26.55
N ARG A 91 -13.28 2.01 26.98
CA ARG A 91 -12.38 2.12 28.14
C ARG A 91 -13.03 1.68 29.45
N ALA A 92 -14.36 1.75 29.55
CA ALA A 92 -15.12 1.26 30.70
C ALA A 92 -15.36 -0.26 30.67
N GLY A 93 -14.98 -0.97 29.60
CA GLY A 93 -15.24 -2.40 29.44
C GLY A 93 -16.72 -2.72 29.16
N GLU A 94 -17.43 -1.79 28.52
CA GLU A 94 -18.86 -1.93 28.18
C GLU A 94 -19.04 -2.12 26.65
N PRO A 95 -18.78 -3.34 26.11
CA PRO A 95 -18.77 -3.58 24.67
C PRO A 95 -20.13 -3.34 24.02
N THR A 96 -21.24 -3.67 24.70
CA THR A 96 -22.59 -3.41 24.19
C THR A 96 -22.87 -1.91 24.05
N THR A 97 -22.49 -1.11 25.05
CA THR A 97 -22.61 0.35 25.02
C THR A 97 -21.72 0.95 23.92
N ALA A 98 -20.51 0.41 23.74
CA ALA A 98 -19.60 0.82 22.67
C ALA A 98 -20.19 0.53 21.29
N LEU A 99 -20.70 -0.69 21.06
CA LEU A 99 -21.39 -1.06 19.81
C LEU A 99 -22.63 -0.20 19.56
N GLU A 100 -23.40 0.14 20.59
CA GLU A 100 -24.54 1.03 20.44
C GLU A 100 -24.12 2.47 20.09
N ALA A 101 -22.99 2.95 20.63
CA ALA A 101 -22.41 4.23 20.24
C ALA A 101 -21.98 4.22 18.76
N LEU A 102 -21.40 3.12 18.25
CA LEU A 102 -21.09 2.95 16.83
C LEU A 102 -22.34 2.92 15.95
N ARG A 103 -23.41 2.22 16.39
CA ARG A 103 -24.70 2.22 15.66
C ARG A 103 -25.28 3.63 15.47
N ARG A 104 -25.07 4.52 16.44
CA ARG A 104 -25.53 5.91 16.37
C ARG A 104 -24.65 6.77 15.46
N LEU A 105 -23.43 6.32 15.15
CA LEU A 105 -22.41 7.01 14.37
C LEU A 105 -22.73 6.99 12.86
N TRP A 106 -23.10 5.84 12.29
CA TRP A 106 -23.29 5.70 10.84
C TRP A 106 -24.72 5.92 10.34
N LYS A 107 -25.76 5.76 11.19
CA LYS A 107 -27.16 5.90 10.76
C LYS A 107 -27.47 7.28 10.13
N PRO A 108 -26.98 8.41 10.67
CA PRO A 108 -27.18 9.72 10.04
C PRO A 108 -26.39 9.87 8.74
N LEU A 109 -25.15 9.37 8.70
CA LEU A 109 -24.26 9.46 7.53
C LEU A 109 -24.83 8.75 6.31
N TYR A 110 -25.39 7.54 6.48
CA TYR A 110 -26.00 6.77 5.39
C TYR A 110 -27.48 7.11 5.13
N ALA A 111 -28.06 8.07 5.86
CA ALA A 111 -29.39 8.58 5.52
C ALA A 111 -29.37 9.46 4.25
N GLY A 112 -28.21 10.05 3.92
CA GLY A 112 -27.95 10.76 2.67
C GLY A 112 -27.38 9.84 1.57
N ARG A 113 -27.53 10.24 0.29
CA ARG A 113 -26.94 9.51 -0.86
C ARG A 113 -25.43 9.73 -1.03
N GLU A 114 -24.79 10.51 -0.16
CA GLU A 114 -23.39 10.95 -0.29
C GLU A 114 -22.36 9.82 -0.08
N HIS A 115 -22.76 8.73 0.57
CA HIS A 115 -21.90 7.57 0.84
C HIS A 115 -22.41 6.29 0.16
N ALA A 116 -23.12 6.45 -0.96
CA ALA A 116 -23.53 5.36 -1.83
C ALA A 116 -22.53 5.22 -2.98
N GLY A 117 -21.79 4.11 -2.99
CA GLY A 117 -20.89 3.73 -4.08
C GLY A 117 -21.65 3.23 -5.30
N PRO A 118 -20.93 2.73 -6.31
CA PRO A 118 -21.54 2.05 -7.45
C PRO A 118 -22.55 0.99 -6.98
N GLU A 119 -23.68 0.91 -7.68
CA GLU A 119 -24.80 -0.01 -7.36
C GLU A 119 -25.48 0.23 -6.01
N GLY A 120 -25.21 1.37 -5.35
CA GLY A 120 -25.87 1.75 -4.09
C GLY A 120 -25.28 1.10 -2.85
N GLN A 121 -24.13 0.42 -2.97
CA GLN A 121 -23.42 -0.17 -1.84
C GLN A 121 -22.87 0.92 -0.90
N PRO A 122 -22.90 0.72 0.43
CA PRO A 122 -22.37 1.70 1.36
C PRO A 122 -20.84 1.77 1.26
N ILE A 123 -20.31 2.98 1.06
CA ILE A 123 -18.86 3.23 1.11
C ILE A 123 -18.47 3.39 2.57
N PRO A 124 -17.51 2.61 3.10
CA PRO A 124 -17.09 2.75 4.50
C PRO A 124 -16.69 4.18 4.86
N VAL A 125 -17.16 4.67 6.00
CA VAL A 125 -16.80 6.00 6.55
C VAL A 125 -15.66 5.94 7.57
N GLY A 126 -15.21 4.72 7.88
CA GLY A 126 -14.09 4.45 8.77
C GLY A 126 -13.88 2.95 8.93
N VAL A 127 -12.96 2.58 9.82
CA VAL A 127 -12.65 1.20 10.17
C VAL A 127 -12.30 1.07 11.65
N ILE A 128 -12.58 -0.10 12.21
CA ILE A 128 -12.11 -0.52 13.54
C ILE A 128 -11.27 -1.79 13.36
N GLY A 129 -10.06 -1.77 13.92
CA GLY A 129 -9.29 -3.00 14.11
C GLY A 129 -9.92 -3.86 15.20
N VAL A 130 -10.06 -5.16 14.96
CA VAL A 130 -10.67 -6.11 15.89
C VAL A 130 -9.64 -7.18 16.22
N HIS A 131 -9.18 -7.19 17.47
CA HIS A 131 -8.21 -8.16 17.97
C HIS A 131 -8.88 -9.33 18.66
N LEU A 132 -8.43 -10.54 18.35
CA LEU A 132 -8.90 -11.77 18.97
C LEU A 132 -8.04 -12.03 20.21
N ALA A 133 -8.59 -11.74 21.39
CA ALA A 133 -7.86 -11.81 22.64
C ALA A 133 -8.22 -13.06 23.46
N ARG A 134 -7.20 -13.66 24.06
CA ARG A 134 -7.35 -14.86 24.89
C ARG A 134 -7.84 -14.51 26.29
N ASN A 135 -8.89 -15.18 26.79
CA ASN A 135 -9.24 -15.08 28.20
C ASN A 135 -8.26 -15.87 29.08
N VAL A 136 -8.15 -15.46 30.35
CA VAL A 136 -7.33 -16.17 31.33
C VAL A 136 -7.84 -17.62 31.47
N GLY A 137 -6.95 -18.59 31.23
CA GLY A 137 -7.27 -20.02 31.32
C GLY A 137 -7.74 -20.68 30.02
N ALA A 138 -7.93 -19.92 28.93
CA ALA A 138 -8.29 -20.48 27.62
C ALA A 138 -7.08 -21.19 26.95
N PRO A 139 -7.32 -22.14 26.02
CA PRO A 139 -6.27 -22.82 25.25
C PRO A 139 -5.28 -21.84 24.61
N VAL A 140 -3.99 -22.22 24.56
CA VAL A 140 -2.93 -21.39 23.98
C VAL A 140 -3.13 -21.22 22.46
N ASP A 141 -3.61 -22.26 21.79
CA ASP A 141 -3.96 -22.22 20.37
C ASP A 141 -5.34 -21.54 20.21
N GLY A 142 -5.31 -20.27 19.82
CA GLY A 142 -6.51 -19.47 19.58
C GLY A 142 -7.23 -19.78 18.27
N PRO A 143 -8.48 -19.32 18.12
CA PRO A 143 -9.13 -19.33 16.83
C PRO A 143 -8.34 -18.43 15.87
N ASP A 144 -7.95 -19.00 14.75
CA ASP A 144 -7.43 -18.24 13.63
C ASP A 144 -8.50 -17.28 13.08
N ALA A 145 -8.11 -16.05 12.74
CA ALA A 145 -9.00 -14.99 12.26
C ALA A 145 -9.84 -15.42 11.05
N ALA A 146 -9.27 -16.19 10.11
CA ALA A 146 -10.03 -16.70 8.96
C ALA A 146 -11.03 -17.80 9.36
N VAL A 147 -10.75 -18.55 10.42
CA VAL A 147 -11.72 -19.51 10.99
C VAL A 147 -12.85 -18.78 11.73
N ALA A 148 -12.53 -17.72 12.48
CA ALA A 148 -13.54 -16.90 13.15
C ALA A 148 -14.43 -16.18 12.13
N LEU A 149 -13.84 -15.57 11.10
CA LEU A 149 -14.56 -14.91 10.01
C LEU A 149 -15.49 -15.89 9.27
N ARG A 150 -15.05 -17.12 8.99
CA ARG A 150 -15.92 -18.19 8.45
C ARG A 150 -17.13 -18.43 9.31
N ALA A 151 -16.92 -18.63 10.60
CA ALA A 151 -18.02 -18.93 11.51
C ALA A 151 -19.03 -17.78 11.57
N VAL A 152 -18.58 -16.52 11.47
CA VAL A 152 -19.49 -15.37 11.33
C VAL A 152 -20.26 -15.44 10.03
N GLN A 153 -19.58 -15.64 8.89
CA GLN A 153 -20.21 -15.76 7.57
C GLN A 153 -21.24 -16.91 7.50
N GLU A 154 -20.98 -18.05 8.12
CA GLU A 154 -21.90 -19.19 8.18
C GLU A 154 -23.15 -18.92 9.04
N ARG A 155 -23.01 -18.11 10.09
CA ARG A 155 -24.12 -17.72 10.98
C ARG A 155 -24.94 -16.57 10.41
N ARG A 156 -24.35 -15.78 9.52
CA ARG A 156 -24.97 -14.61 8.90
C ARG A 156 -25.73 -15.01 7.64
N ARG A 157 -26.96 -14.49 7.50
CA ARG A 157 -27.79 -14.63 6.29
C ARG A 157 -27.64 -13.45 5.31
N ALA A 158 -26.81 -12.48 5.68
CA ALA A 158 -26.53 -11.27 4.93
C ALA A 158 -25.00 -11.17 4.70
N PRO A 159 -24.54 -10.41 3.69
CA PRO A 159 -23.13 -10.13 3.51
C PRO A 159 -22.49 -9.61 4.80
N VAL A 160 -21.29 -10.09 5.08
CA VAL A 160 -20.50 -9.74 6.27
C VAL A 160 -19.53 -8.64 5.88
N ALA A 161 -19.49 -7.56 6.66
CA ALA A 161 -18.56 -6.45 6.43
C ALA A 161 -17.16 -6.74 7.00
N LEU A 162 -17.04 -7.63 7.99
CA LEU A 162 -15.75 -8.02 8.56
C LEU A 162 -14.82 -8.61 7.48
N GLY A 163 -13.56 -8.18 7.50
CA GLY A 163 -12.50 -8.69 6.65
C GLY A 163 -11.28 -9.10 7.45
N LEU A 164 -10.38 -9.85 6.81
CA LEU A 164 -9.06 -10.14 7.39
C LEU A 164 -8.20 -8.87 7.41
N ASP A 165 -7.30 -8.76 8.40
CA ASP A 165 -6.24 -7.75 8.39
C ASP A 165 -5.05 -8.28 7.60
N HIS A 166 -4.99 -7.90 6.32
CA HIS A 166 -4.03 -8.43 5.37
C HIS A 166 -2.62 -7.87 5.55
N LEU A 167 -1.63 -8.60 5.03
CA LEU A 167 -0.29 -8.07 4.83
C LEU A 167 -0.11 -7.68 3.36
N LEU A 168 0.19 -6.41 3.14
CA LEU A 168 0.53 -5.89 1.83
C LEU A 168 2.05 -5.88 1.68
N SER A 169 2.50 -6.15 0.46
CA SER A 169 3.93 -6.25 0.15
C SER A 169 4.32 -5.37 -1.03
N LEU A 170 5.49 -4.73 -0.90
CA LEU A 170 6.25 -4.11 -1.99
C LEU A 170 7.06 -5.14 -2.80
N GLY A 171 7.13 -6.38 -2.30
CA GLY A 171 8.02 -7.43 -2.79
C GLY A 171 7.94 -7.60 -4.31
N PRO A 172 9.01 -7.28 -5.05
CA PRO A 172 8.92 -7.22 -6.49
C PRO A 172 8.87 -8.62 -7.12
N PHE A 173 9.28 -9.67 -6.41
CA PHE A 173 9.27 -11.05 -6.89
C PHE A 173 9.11 -12.02 -5.71
N ILE A 174 8.29 -13.07 -5.87
CA ILE A 174 8.26 -14.22 -4.96
C ILE A 174 9.39 -15.16 -5.40
N GLU A 175 10.54 -15.13 -4.72
CA GLU A 175 11.55 -16.17 -4.92
C GLU A 175 11.14 -17.45 -4.19
N THR A 176 10.98 -18.53 -4.93
CA THR A 176 10.95 -19.87 -4.35
C THR A 176 12.39 -20.31 -4.05
N ASN A 177 12.78 -20.24 -2.78
CA ASN A 177 14.00 -20.81 -2.17
C ASN A 177 15.38 -20.22 -2.55
N PRO A 178 16.22 -19.82 -1.57
CA PRO A 178 17.59 -19.31 -1.78
C PRO A 178 18.65 -20.39 -2.08
N PHE A 179 18.29 -21.67 -2.21
CA PHE A 179 19.24 -22.77 -2.41
C PHE A 179 19.66 -23.02 -3.87
N ILE A 180 19.30 -22.13 -4.81
CA ILE A 180 19.58 -22.28 -6.24
C ILE A 180 20.39 -21.08 -6.77
N GLU A 181 21.37 -20.58 -6.01
CA GLU A 181 22.54 -19.93 -6.60
C GLU A 181 23.52 -21.04 -6.97
N THR A 182 23.43 -21.57 -8.19
CA THR A 182 24.36 -22.60 -8.68
C THR A 182 25.66 -21.97 -9.18
N ASN A 183 26.78 -22.54 -8.73
CA ASN A 183 28.17 -22.32 -9.15
C ASN A 183 28.38 -21.65 -10.52
N PRO A 184 29.33 -20.68 -10.66
CA PRO A 184 29.60 -19.93 -11.90
C PRO A 184 30.15 -20.75 -13.09
N PHE A 185 30.22 -22.07 -12.96
CA PHE A 185 30.68 -22.99 -14.02
C PHE A 185 29.57 -23.91 -14.57
N ILE A 186 28.32 -23.76 -14.13
CA ILE A 186 27.16 -24.52 -14.66
C ILE A 186 26.03 -23.54 -15.03
N GLU A 187 26.27 -22.68 -16.01
CA GLU A 187 25.25 -21.82 -16.64
C GLU A 187 24.36 -22.57 -17.66
N THR A 188 24.41 -23.91 -17.70
CA THR A 188 23.66 -24.69 -18.70
C THR A 188 22.77 -25.74 -18.05
N ASN A 189 21.59 -25.32 -17.56
CA ASN A 189 20.41 -26.16 -17.68
C ASN A 189 19.11 -25.33 -17.63
N PRO A 190 18.38 -25.17 -18.74
CA PRO A 190 17.12 -24.39 -18.80
C PRO A 190 15.95 -25.05 -18.03
N PHE A 191 16.19 -26.12 -17.28
CA PHE A 191 15.17 -26.88 -16.55
C PHE A 191 15.10 -26.54 -15.04
N ILE A 192 15.90 -25.60 -14.54
CA ILE A 192 15.93 -25.22 -13.10
C ILE A 192 15.51 -23.75 -12.88
N GLU A 193 14.95 -23.09 -13.88
CA GLU A 193 14.16 -21.86 -13.65
C GLU A 193 12.70 -22.28 -13.46
N THR A 194 12.27 -22.44 -12.21
CA THR A 194 10.87 -22.81 -11.90
C THR A 194 9.89 -21.69 -12.24
N ASN A 195 10.36 -20.46 -12.49
CA ASN A 195 9.58 -19.35 -13.00
C ASN A 195 10.47 -18.37 -13.81
N PRO A 196 10.28 -18.19 -15.14
CA PRO A 196 11.06 -17.26 -15.95
C PRO A 196 10.92 -15.79 -15.53
N ALA A 197 9.92 -15.44 -14.72
CA ALA A 197 9.81 -14.12 -14.10
C ALA A 197 10.92 -13.86 -13.04
N ALA A 198 11.56 -14.89 -12.50
CA ALA A 198 12.62 -14.75 -11.50
C ALA A 198 13.89 -14.08 -12.06
N GLY A 199 14.11 -14.14 -13.38
CA GLY A 199 15.24 -13.47 -14.02
C GLY A 199 15.25 -11.96 -13.76
N TYR A 200 14.08 -11.33 -13.63
CA TYR A 200 13.94 -9.89 -13.35
C TYR A 200 14.36 -9.50 -11.92
N ALA A 201 14.68 -10.46 -11.05
CA ALA A 201 15.28 -10.22 -9.74
C ALA A 201 16.82 -10.22 -9.79
N ARG A 202 17.44 -10.71 -10.88
CA ARG A 202 18.90 -10.85 -11.01
C ARG A 202 19.56 -9.62 -11.64
N PRO A 203 20.65 -9.08 -11.06
CA PRO A 203 21.47 -8.06 -11.72
C PRO A 203 21.84 -8.47 -13.15
N GLY A 204 21.83 -7.52 -14.08
CA GLY A 204 22.05 -7.77 -15.52
C GLY A 204 20.82 -8.24 -16.29
N LEU A 205 19.78 -8.75 -15.63
CA LEU A 205 18.54 -9.26 -16.23
C LEU A 205 17.29 -8.47 -15.81
N GLY A 206 17.48 -7.30 -15.20
CA GLY A 206 16.40 -6.43 -14.70
C GLY A 206 16.31 -6.33 -13.18
N GLY A 207 17.08 -7.15 -12.45
CA GLY A 207 17.20 -7.07 -11.00
C GLY A 207 17.87 -5.78 -10.54
N ARG A 208 17.72 -5.51 -9.23
CA ARG A 208 18.31 -4.32 -8.60
C ARG A 208 19.83 -4.35 -8.79
N GLN A 209 20.39 -3.33 -9.43
CA GLN A 209 21.82 -3.26 -9.73
C GLN A 209 22.30 -1.80 -9.69
N PRO A 210 23.46 -1.47 -9.10
CA PRO A 210 23.98 -0.12 -9.15
C PRO A 210 24.32 0.31 -10.58
N VAL A 211 24.23 1.61 -10.88
CA VAL A 211 24.62 2.16 -12.19
C VAL A 211 25.23 3.55 -12.06
N SER A 212 26.05 3.93 -13.03
CA SER A 212 26.55 5.30 -13.16
C SER A 212 25.62 6.12 -14.07
N VAL A 213 25.17 7.28 -13.60
CA VAL A 213 24.28 8.17 -14.34
C VAL A 213 24.96 9.54 -14.50
N PRO A 214 25.56 9.84 -15.67
CA PRO A 214 26.33 11.07 -15.88
C PRO A 214 25.44 12.24 -16.36
N ILE A 215 24.26 12.42 -15.76
CA ILE A 215 23.34 13.52 -16.11
C ILE A 215 23.07 14.40 -14.90
N ALA A 216 22.82 15.69 -15.16
CA ALA A 216 22.46 16.63 -14.12
C ALA A 216 21.04 16.34 -13.57
N PRO A 217 20.77 16.73 -12.31
CA PRO A 217 19.43 16.62 -11.73
C PRO A 217 18.36 17.31 -12.60
N PRO A 218 17.16 16.73 -12.75
CA PRO A 218 16.04 17.40 -13.40
C PRO A 218 15.70 18.74 -12.71
N SER A 219 15.69 19.83 -13.48
CA SER A 219 15.49 21.18 -12.94
C SER A 219 14.02 21.53 -12.77
N ARG A 220 13.65 22.05 -11.60
CA ARG A 220 12.33 22.65 -11.33
C ARG A 220 12.26 24.07 -11.90
N ARG A 221 11.09 24.52 -12.36
CA ARG A 221 10.86 25.94 -12.67
C ARG A 221 10.96 26.75 -11.37
N PRO A 222 11.58 27.95 -11.35
CA PRO A 222 11.76 28.70 -10.09
C PRO A 222 10.45 29.19 -9.45
N GLU A 223 9.49 29.60 -10.27
CA GLU A 223 8.22 30.18 -9.81
C GLU A 223 7.03 29.35 -10.29
N ALA A 224 6.12 29.03 -9.37
CA ALA A 224 4.82 28.43 -9.67
C ALA A 224 3.81 28.94 -8.63
N SER A 225 2.60 29.34 -9.08
CA SER A 225 1.53 29.74 -8.17
C SER A 225 0.99 28.57 -7.33
N ARG A 226 1.12 27.36 -7.86
CA ARG A 226 0.83 26.07 -7.22
C ARG A 226 1.51 24.97 -8.03
N ARG A 227 1.92 23.90 -7.36
CA ARG A 227 2.48 22.69 -7.97
C ARG A 227 1.57 21.51 -7.70
N VAL A 228 1.66 20.48 -8.54
CA VAL A 228 1.05 19.17 -8.29
C VAL A 228 1.75 18.54 -7.11
N THR A 229 0.98 18.11 -6.13
CA THR A 229 1.49 17.28 -5.02
C THR A 229 1.33 15.81 -5.38
N VAL A 230 2.44 15.08 -5.44
CA VAL A 230 2.49 13.61 -5.61
C VAL A 230 2.84 12.97 -4.27
N ALA A 231 1.91 12.22 -3.69
CA ALA A 231 2.16 11.42 -2.50
C ALA A 231 2.54 9.98 -2.87
N VAL A 232 3.57 9.45 -2.23
CA VAL A 232 4.08 8.09 -2.37
C VAL A 232 4.05 7.43 -1.00
N LEU A 233 3.31 6.34 -0.85
CA LEU A 233 3.29 5.55 0.39
C LEU A 233 4.15 4.30 0.16
N ASP A 234 5.34 4.30 0.76
CA ASP A 234 6.36 3.28 0.47
C ASP A 234 7.34 3.12 1.66
N THR A 235 8.60 2.79 1.42
CA THR A 235 9.66 2.71 2.45
C THR A 235 10.16 4.07 2.94
N GLY A 236 9.83 5.16 2.24
CA GLY A 236 10.27 6.53 2.56
C GLY A 236 11.04 7.15 1.39
N CYS A 237 11.92 8.10 1.68
CA CYS A 237 12.91 8.60 0.72
C CYS A 237 14.22 8.92 1.46
N GLY A 238 15.32 8.41 0.92
CA GLY A 238 16.68 8.59 1.40
C GLY A 238 17.33 9.85 0.85
N ASP A 239 18.49 10.17 1.38
CA ASP A 239 19.22 11.38 1.02
C ASP A 239 19.82 11.21 -0.38
N HIS A 240 19.39 12.06 -1.33
CA HIS A 240 19.89 12.06 -2.70
C HIS A 240 19.85 13.48 -3.28
N GLU A 241 20.85 13.85 -4.09
CA GLU A 241 20.97 15.21 -4.66
C GLU A 241 19.83 15.61 -5.60
N TRP A 242 19.08 14.63 -6.13
CA TRP A 242 17.89 14.88 -6.95
C TRP A 242 16.62 15.09 -6.12
N LEU A 243 16.66 14.85 -4.81
CA LEU A 243 15.49 14.67 -3.95
C LEU A 243 15.58 15.49 -2.65
N ASP A 244 16.38 16.56 -2.64
CA ASP A 244 16.67 17.40 -1.47
C ASP A 244 15.44 18.17 -0.93
N ASP A 245 14.42 18.35 -1.77
CA ASP A 245 13.17 19.04 -1.50
C ASP A 245 11.98 18.10 -1.24
N VAL A 246 12.21 16.78 -1.21
CA VAL A 246 11.17 15.80 -0.90
C VAL A 246 10.79 15.87 0.58
N VAL A 247 9.50 15.96 0.87
CA VAL A 247 8.99 15.92 2.24
C VAL A 247 8.78 14.48 2.67
N THR A 248 9.63 14.01 3.60
CA THR A 248 9.64 12.61 4.07
C THR A 248 8.82 12.38 5.34
N VAL A 249 8.58 13.43 6.12
CA VAL A 249 7.76 13.39 7.34
C VAL A 249 6.72 14.51 7.30
N PRO A 250 5.65 14.36 6.52
CA PRO A 250 4.55 15.31 6.58
C PRO A 250 3.87 15.22 7.95
N HIS A 251 3.24 16.33 8.38
CA HIS A 251 2.57 16.43 9.67
C HIS A 251 1.10 16.84 9.48
N VAL A 252 0.23 16.30 10.33
CA VAL A 252 -1.16 16.74 10.49
C VAL A 252 -1.39 17.02 11.98
N ASP A 253 -1.88 18.22 12.30
CA ASP A 253 -2.13 18.66 13.69
C ASP A 253 -0.94 18.46 14.63
N GLY A 254 0.28 18.70 14.13
CA GLY A 254 1.53 18.53 14.88
C GLY A 254 1.99 17.08 15.06
N HIS A 255 1.26 16.09 14.51
CA HIS A 255 1.62 14.68 14.55
C HIS A 255 2.22 14.24 13.22
N PRO A 256 3.33 13.49 13.22
CA PRO A 256 3.94 13.00 11.98
C PRO A 256 3.08 11.90 11.36
N ILE A 257 2.95 11.92 10.04
CA ILE A 257 2.19 10.94 9.25
C ILE A 257 3.12 9.79 8.86
N GLY A 258 2.60 8.56 8.85
CA GLY A 258 3.36 7.36 8.47
C GLY A 258 3.98 6.61 9.65
N ARG A 259 4.84 5.63 9.35
CA ARG A 259 5.52 4.77 10.31
C ARG A 259 6.75 5.47 10.90
N HIS A 260 6.81 5.55 12.23
CA HIS A 260 7.89 6.15 13.00
C HIS A 260 8.38 5.21 14.10
N GLY A 261 9.61 5.43 14.61
CA GLY A 261 10.13 4.67 15.75
C GLY A 261 10.72 3.29 15.41
N SER A 262 10.82 2.93 14.13
CA SER A 262 11.57 1.77 13.60
C SER A 262 12.72 2.22 12.69
N PRO A 263 13.81 1.44 12.54
CA PRO A 263 14.94 1.80 11.67
C PRO A 263 14.49 2.14 10.27
N ASP A 264 15.03 3.22 9.72
CA ASP A 264 14.64 3.77 8.44
C ASP A 264 15.30 3.00 7.30
N PRO A 265 14.54 2.25 6.47
CA PRO A 265 15.09 1.45 5.38
C PRO A 265 15.76 2.29 4.29
N GLU A 266 15.63 3.61 4.31
CA GLU A 266 16.27 4.51 3.34
C GLU A 266 17.59 5.11 3.83
N ARG A 267 17.90 4.94 5.12
CA ARG A 267 19.08 5.54 5.79
C ARG A 267 19.93 4.55 6.54
N ASP A 268 19.28 3.56 7.12
CA ASP A 268 19.91 2.49 7.86
C ASP A 268 19.66 1.20 7.06
N PRO A 269 20.64 0.78 6.23
CA PRO A 269 20.55 -0.47 5.50
C PRO A 269 20.68 -1.67 6.44
N SER A 270 20.64 -1.45 7.77
CA SER A 270 20.81 -2.42 8.85
C SER A 270 20.44 -3.79 8.33
N PRO A 271 21.36 -4.77 8.49
CA PRO A 271 21.16 -6.10 7.95
C PRO A 271 19.73 -6.47 8.25
N GLY A 272 19.03 -7.05 7.26
CA GLY A 272 17.77 -7.71 7.58
C GLY A 272 17.95 -8.67 8.77
N PRO A 273 16.95 -9.47 9.14
CA PRO A 273 17.12 -10.46 10.21
C PRO A 273 18.27 -11.48 9.97
N THR A 274 18.98 -11.40 8.84
CA THR A 274 20.11 -12.23 8.46
C THR A 274 21.44 -11.69 8.99
N ILE A 275 22.27 -12.61 9.47
CA ILE A 275 23.67 -12.34 9.84
C ILE A 275 24.56 -11.99 8.63
N THR A 276 23.99 -12.04 7.41
CA THR A 276 24.71 -11.92 6.15
C THR A 276 25.04 -10.47 5.78
N GLY A 277 24.51 -9.48 6.50
CA GLY A 277 24.73 -8.07 6.17
C GLY A 277 23.93 -7.58 4.95
N LEU A 278 23.13 -8.44 4.32
CA LEU A 278 22.36 -8.07 3.14
C LEU A 278 21.23 -7.10 3.50
N ALA A 279 21.11 -6.02 2.72
CA ALA A 279 20.00 -5.10 2.81
C ALA A 279 18.66 -5.80 2.54
N GLY A 280 17.61 -5.33 3.21
CA GLY A 280 16.24 -5.78 2.98
C GLY A 280 15.81 -5.61 1.51
N ARG A 281 14.86 -6.44 1.07
CA ARG A 281 14.42 -6.51 -0.33
C ARG A 281 13.78 -5.22 -0.85
N ALA A 282 13.18 -4.44 0.05
CA ALA A 282 12.53 -3.18 -0.29
C ALA A 282 13.38 -1.94 0.09
N VAL A 283 14.58 -2.12 0.63
CA VAL A 283 15.50 -1.00 0.91
C VAL A 283 15.71 -0.19 -0.38
N GLY A 284 15.55 1.13 -0.30
CA GLY A 284 15.69 2.03 -1.44
C GLY A 284 14.49 2.10 -2.39
N HIS A 285 13.42 1.34 -2.14
CA HIS A 285 12.28 1.26 -3.07
C HIS A 285 11.56 2.60 -3.22
N GLY A 286 11.26 3.28 -2.10
CA GLY A 286 10.64 4.59 -2.09
C GLY A 286 11.54 5.68 -2.71
N THR A 287 12.85 5.66 -2.43
CA THR A 287 13.81 6.55 -3.09
C THR A 287 13.85 6.35 -4.61
N PHE A 288 13.82 5.09 -5.06
CA PHE A 288 13.78 4.76 -6.48
C PHE A 288 12.53 5.31 -7.15
N ILE A 289 11.38 5.18 -6.50
CA ILE A 289 10.11 5.75 -6.95
C ILE A 289 10.18 7.27 -7.02
N ALA A 290 10.68 7.94 -5.98
CA ALA A 290 10.80 9.39 -5.93
C ALA A 290 11.67 9.93 -7.08
N GLY A 291 12.76 9.24 -7.41
CA GLY A 291 13.60 9.56 -8.58
C GLY A 291 12.86 9.44 -9.90
N LEU A 292 12.00 8.44 -10.09
CA LEU A 292 11.21 8.28 -11.32
C LEU A 292 10.22 9.44 -11.47
N VAL A 293 9.57 9.82 -10.38
CA VAL A 293 8.66 10.96 -10.36
C VAL A 293 9.40 12.26 -10.68
N ARG A 294 10.56 12.49 -10.06
CA ARG A 294 11.42 13.67 -10.33
C ARG A 294 11.88 13.75 -11.78
N GLN A 295 12.19 12.62 -12.42
CA GLN A 295 12.62 12.57 -13.82
C GLN A 295 11.52 13.01 -14.79
N VAL A 296 10.25 12.66 -14.54
CA VAL A 296 9.13 12.93 -15.47
C VAL A 296 8.35 14.20 -15.11
N ALA A 297 8.15 14.45 -13.82
CA ALA A 297 7.44 15.60 -13.29
C ALA A 297 8.35 16.40 -12.33
N PRO A 298 9.43 17.05 -12.83
CA PRO A 298 10.38 17.76 -11.99
C PRO A 298 9.74 18.88 -11.16
N ASP A 299 8.66 19.48 -11.66
CA ASP A 299 7.96 20.54 -10.95
C ASP A 299 7.08 20.07 -9.80
N ALA A 300 6.72 18.79 -9.73
CA ALA A 300 5.84 18.29 -8.69
C ALA A 300 6.49 18.43 -7.30
N ASP A 301 5.67 18.72 -6.29
CA ASP A 301 6.04 18.55 -4.90
C ASP A 301 5.83 17.07 -4.52
N LEU A 302 6.82 16.45 -3.87
CA LEU A 302 6.75 15.04 -3.48
C LEU A 302 6.59 14.89 -1.97
N LEU A 303 5.60 14.10 -1.57
CA LEU A 303 5.43 13.59 -0.21
C LEU A 303 5.82 12.11 -0.21
N ALA A 304 6.98 11.76 0.33
CA ALA A 304 7.42 10.36 0.44
C ALA A 304 7.11 9.83 1.84
N VAL A 305 5.90 9.33 2.02
CA VAL A 305 5.37 8.86 3.30
C VAL A 305 5.80 7.41 3.54
N ARG A 306 6.54 7.20 4.61
CA ARG A 306 6.94 5.85 5.01
C ARG A 306 5.75 5.08 5.61
N VAL A 307 5.47 3.90 5.08
CA VAL A 307 4.49 2.94 5.62
C VAL A 307 5.08 1.53 5.75
N CYS A 308 6.14 1.23 5.00
CA CYS A 308 6.81 -0.07 5.01
C CYS A 308 8.14 -0.05 5.77
N ASP A 309 8.60 -1.24 6.16
CA ASP A 309 9.96 -1.51 6.61
C ASP A 309 10.86 -1.97 5.44
N GLY A 310 12.11 -2.34 5.74
CA GLY A 310 13.06 -2.82 4.74
C GLY A 310 12.70 -4.15 4.07
N ASP A 311 11.78 -4.92 4.65
CA ASP A 311 11.21 -6.12 4.04
C ASP A 311 10.02 -5.78 3.11
N GLY A 312 9.56 -4.54 3.15
CA GLY A 312 8.49 -4.03 2.31
C GLY A 312 7.11 -4.45 2.77
N ILE A 313 6.92 -4.61 4.08
CA ILE A 313 5.69 -5.13 4.66
C ILE A 313 4.94 -4.06 5.46
N VAL A 314 3.63 -4.00 5.26
CA VAL A 314 2.69 -3.18 6.02
C VAL A 314 1.38 -3.94 6.24
N THR A 315 0.74 -3.76 7.38
CA THR A 315 -0.61 -4.33 7.61
C THR A 315 -1.66 -3.45 6.94
N GLU A 316 -2.78 -4.04 6.57
CA GLU A 316 -3.87 -3.30 5.92
C GLU A 316 -4.39 -2.19 6.83
N LEU A 317 -4.57 -2.46 8.14
CA LEU A 317 -4.98 -1.44 9.09
C LEU A 317 -4.01 -0.26 9.18
N GLU A 318 -2.69 -0.52 9.19
CA GLU A 318 -1.68 0.52 9.27
C GLU A 318 -1.70 1.40 8.01
N LEU A 319 -1.79 0.78 6.83
CA LEU A 319 -1.94 1.51 5.57
C LEU A 319 -3.20 2.38 5.57
N ILE A 320 -4.35 1.82 5.96
CA ILE A 320 -5.62 2.56 6.04
C ILE A 320 -5.51 3.74 7.01
N SER A 321 -4.84 3.55 8.15
CA SER A 321 -4.63 4.60 9.15
C SER A 321 -3.83 5.77 8.58
N VAL A 322 -2.77 5.48 7.81
CA VAL A 322 -1.95 6.51 7.16
C VAL A 322 -2.73 7.20 6.03
N LEU A 323 -3.51 6.47 5.24
CA LEU A 323 -4.37 7.05 4.21
C LEU A 323 -5.41 7.99 4.81
N ALA A 324 -6.01 7.63 5.96
CA ALA A 324 -6.94 8.49 6.68
C ALA A 324 -6.26 9.78 7.20
N GLN A 325 -5.02 9.68 7.69
CA GLN A 325 -4.21 10.85 8.06
C GLN A 325 -3.95 11.76 6.85
N LEU A 326 -3.74 11.20 5.67
CA LEU A 326 -3.59 11.99 4.43
C LEU A 326 -4.88 12.68 4.02
N THR A 327 -6.04 12.05 4.23
CA THR A 327 -7.33 12.73 4.06
C THR A 327 -7.45 13.94 4.99
N ALA A 328 -7.01 13.83 6.24
CA ALA A 328 -6.96 14.98 7.16
C ALA A 328 -5.93 16.03 6.70
N TYR A 329 -4.74 15.62 6.24
CA TYR A 329 -3.71 16.50 5.69
C TYR A 329 -4.21 17.32 4.49
N GLN A 330 -5.01 16.74 3.60
CA GLN A 330 -5.59 17.45 2.45
C GLN A 330 -6.45 18.65 2.86
N ARG A 331 -7.11 18.54 4.01
CA ARG A 331 -8.06 19.54 4.53
C ARG A 331 -7.34 20.65 5.29
N THR A 332 -6.26 20.34 6.00
CA THR A 332 -5.57 21.29 6.89
C THR A 332 -4.31 21.91 6.30
N THR A 333 -3.58 21.17 5.47
CA THR A 333 -2.26 21.59 4.97
C THR A 333 -2.28 21.89 3.48
N GLY A 334 -2.77 20.98 2.65
CA GLY A 334 -2.81 21.19 1.20
C GLY A 334 -3.18 19.94 0.40
N PRO A 335 -3.69 20.11 -0.83
CA PRO A 335 -4.24 19.02 -1.62
C PRO A 335 -3.16 18.02 -2.04
N ILE A 336 -3.55 16.75 -2.09
CA ILE A 336 -2.81 15.67 -2.75
C ILE A 336 -3.49 15.44 -4.10
N ASP A 337 -2.78 15.70 -5.18
CA ASP A 337 -3.36 15.62 -6.53
C ASP A 337 -3.19 14.22 -7.14
N VAL A 338 -2.07 13.55 -6.83
CA VAL A 338 -1.78 12.19 -7.25
C VAL A 338 -1.24 11.38 -6.06
N LEU A 339 -1.77 10.18 -5.85
CA LEU A 339 -1.33 9.22 -4.85
C LEU A 339 -0.84 7.95 -5.56
N ASN A 340 0.42 7.58 -5.32
CA ASN A 340 1.03 6.35 -5.80
C ASN A 340 0.99 5.26 -4.72
N LEU A 341 0.47 4.09 -5.08
CA LEU A 341 0.43 2.88 -4.26
C LEU A 341 1.13 1.74 -4.99
N SER A 342 2.43 1.60 -4.77
CA SER A 342 3.29 0.56 -5.35
C SER A 342 3.36 -0.70 -4.48
N LEU A 343 2.20 -1.12 -3.97
CA LEU A 343 2.03 -2.24 -3.05
C LEU A 343 0.81 -3.05 -3.46
N SER A 344 0.78 -4.34 -3.10
CA SER A 344 -0.42 -5.13 -3.34
C SER A 344 -0.60 -6.31 -2.38
N TYR A 345 -1.82 -6.84 -2.37
CA TYR A 345 -2.18 -8.12 -1.77
C TYR A 345 -3.29 -8.78 -2.60
N THR A 346 -3.52 -10.06 -2.35
CA THR A 346 -4.67 -10.80 -2.90
C THR A 346 -5.74 -10.91 -1.83
N HIS A 347 -6.99 -10.60 -2.17
CA HIS A 347 -8.12 -10.83 -1.27
C HIS A 347 -8.66 -12.26 -1.45
N GLU A 348 -9.14 -12.86 -0.37
CA GLU A 348 -9.74 -14.19 -0.36
C GLU A 348 -10.93 -14.36 -1.29
N ARG A 349 -11.78 -13.33 -1.43
CA ARG A 349 -12.98 -13.33 -2.26
C ARG A 349 -13.06 -11.97 -2.96
N PRO A 350 -12.49 -11.85 -4.17
CA PRO A 350 -12.41 -10.58 -4.88
C PRO A 350 -13.77 -9.88 -5.07
N GLU A 351 -14.85 -10.65 -5.20
CA GLU A 351 -16.23 -10.15 -5.28
C GLU A 351 -16.71 -9.46 -3.98
N ASP A 352 -16.30 -9.95 -2.81
CA ASP A 352 -16.67 -9.37 -1.52
C ASP A 352 -15.86 -8.09 -1.23
N ALA A 353 -14.67 -7.96 -1.81
CA ALA A 353 -13.74 -6.84 -1.58
C ALA A 353 -14.21 -5.51 -2.21
N ALA A 354 -15.08 -5.56 -3.20
CA ALA A 354 -15.29 -4.50 -4.18
C ALA A 354 -15.83 -3.18 -3.60
N TYR A 355 -16.59 -3.24 -2.49
CA TYR A 355 -17.26 -2.06 -1.92
C TYR A 355 -17.25 -1.99 -0.39
N SER A 356 -17.23 -3.13 0.30
CA SER A 356 -17.27 -3.17 1.77
C SER A 356 -15.88 -3.07 2.41
N SER A 357 -14.79 -3.27 1.67
CA SER A 357 -13.44 -3.20 2.25
C SER A 357 -13.11 -1.79 2.74
N ALA A 358 -12.52 -1.71 3.93
CA ALA A 358 -12.11 -0.44 4.53
C ALA A 358 -11.07 0.29 3.66
N LEU A 359 -10.19 -0.45 2.96
CA LEU A 359 -9.24 0.10 2.02
C LEU A 359 -9.94 0.79 0.84
N TYR A 360 -10.97 0.18 0.24
CA TYR A 360 -11.75 0.85 -0.80
C TYR A 360 -12.36 2.16 -0.27
N GLY A 361 -12.95 2.12 0.91
CA GLY A 361 -13.57 3.28 1.55
C GLY A 361 -12.61 4.48 1.65
N VAL A 362 -11.46 4.30 2.29
CA VAL A 362 -10.50 5.42 2.47
C VAL A 362 -9.96 5.94 1.13
N LEU A 363 -9.71 5.06 0.16
CA LEU A 363 -9.27 5.47 -1.18
C LEU A 363 -10.37 6.21 -1.94
N HIS A 364 -11.64 5.83 -1.76
CA HIS A 364 -12.78 6.54 -2.34
C HIS A 364 -12.88 7.96 -1.78
N HIS A 365 -12.76 8.15 -0.46
CA HIS A 365 -12.78 9.48 0.16
C HIS A 365 -11.65 10.39 -0.36
N LEU A 366 -10.44 9.87 -0.54
CA LEU A 366 -9.34 10.62 -1.17
C LEU A 366 -9.67 11.03 -2.61
N ARG A 367 -10.24 10.10 -3.40
CA ARG A 367 -10.67 10.37 -4.78
C ARG A 367 -11.82 11.38 -4.85
N ALA A 368 -12.73 11.35 -3.88
CA ALA A 368 -13.84 12.29 -3.77
C ALA A 368 -13.35 13.72 -3.49
N GLU A 369 -12.17 13.87 -2.90
CA GLU A 369 -11.49 15.16 -2.73
C GLU A 369 -10.64 15.57 -3.95
N GLY A 370 -10.61 14.75 -5.00
CA GLY A 370 -9.93 15.05 -6.26
C GLY A 370 -8.54 14.44 -6.42
N THR A 371 -8.15 13.49 -5.55
CA THR A 371 -6.87 12.78 -5.67
C THR A 371 -6.95 11.66 -6.70
N THR A 372 -6.08 11.70 -7.71
CA THR A 372 -5.90 10.57 -8.64
C THR A 372 -5.09 9.48 -7.95
N ILE A 373 -5.57 8.24 -7.97
CA ILE A 373 -4.84 7.11 -7.39
C ILE A 373 -4.24 6.27 -8.51
N VAL A 374 -2.95 5.98 -8.41
CA VAL A 374 -2.24 5.11 -9.34
C VAL A 374 -1.66 3.94 -8.55
N ALA A 375 -2.10 2.72 -8.89
CA ALA A 375 -1.77 1.51 -8.17
C ALA A 375 -1.07 0.49 -9.10
N SER A 376 -0.02 -0.14 -8.59
CA SER A 376 0.71 -1.19 -9.32
C SER A 376 -0.10 -2.48 -9.42
N ALA A 377 -0.05 -3.16 -10.58
CA ALA A 377 -0.74 -4.43 -10.75
C ALA A 377 -0.15 -5.58 -9.91
N GLY A 378 1.10 -5.48 -9.48
CA GLY A 378 1.80 -6.55 -8.77
C GLY A 378 2.53 -7.51 -9.71
N ASN A 379 3.47 -8.25 -9.14
CA ASN A 379 4.52 -8.96 -9.89
C ASN A 379 4.49 -10.48 -9.70
N ALA A 380 3.31 -11.04 -9.47
CA ALA A 380 3.14 -12.46 -9.19
C ALA A 380 2.91 -13.30 -10.46
N ALA A 381 3.06 -12.71 -11.66
CA ALA A 381 2.79 -13.34 -12.95
C ALA A 381 1.42 -14.06 -12.98
N THR A 382 0.41 -13.45 -12.37
CA THR A 382 -0.93 -14.05 -12.21
C THR A 382 -2.01 -13.21 -12.88
N THR A 383 -3.14 -13.85 -13.17
CA THR A 383 -4.37 -13.17 -13.61
C THR A 383 -5.31 -12.82 -12.46
N ARG A 384 -4.99 -13.24 -11.24
CA ARG A 384 -5.81 -13.00 -10.05
C ARG A 384 -5.84 -11.50 -9.71
N PRO A 385 -7.00 -10.95 -9.32
CA PRO A 385 -7.10 -9.59 -8.81
C PRO A 385 -6.15 -9.31 -7.66
N HIS A 386 -5.39 -8.22 -7.78
CA HIS A 386 -4.52 -7.69 -6.72
C HIS A 386 -5.01 -6.30 -6.32
N PHE A 387 -5.23 -6.09 -5.03
CA PHE A 387 -5.73 -4.83 -4.48
C PHE A 387 -4.57 -3.97 -3.96
N PRO A 388 -4.65 -2.63 -4.06
CA PRO A 388 -5.83 -1.83 -4.44
C PRO A 388 -6.07 -1.68 -5.95
N ALA A 389 -5.15 -2.13 -6.80
CA ALA A 389 -5.27 -1.96 -8.25
C ALA A 389 -6.55 -2.59 -8.85
N ALA A 390 -7.03 -3.68 -8.27
CA ALA A 390 -8.24 -4.35 -8.72
C ALA A 390 -9.55 -3.59 -8.45
N PHE A 391 -9.54 -2.52 -7.64
CA PHE A 391 -10.72 -1.68 -7.43
C PHE A 391 -11.18 -0.94 -8.70
N THR A 392 -10.39 -0.97 -9.79
CA THR A 392 -10.81 -0.52 -11.13
C THR A 392 -11.98 -1.29 -11.72
N LEU A 393 -12.24 -2.51 -11.24
CA LEU A 393 -13.43 -3.30 -11.60
C LEU A 393 -14.74 -2.62 -11.15
N SER A 394 -14.63 -1.68 -10.21
CA SER A 394 -15.74 -0.93 -9.62
C SER A 394 -15.61 0.58 -9.94
N PRO A 395 -15.74 0.98 -11.22
CA PRO A 395 -15.53 2.35 -11.61
C PRO A 395 -16.61 3.28 -11.02
N ASP A 396 -16.17 4.36 -10.40
CA ASP A 396 -17.02 5.47 -9.99
C ASP A 396 -16.54 6.74 -10.70
N PRO A 397 -17.27 7.21 -11.74
CA PRO A 397 -16.88 8.40 -12.49
C PRO A 397 -17.18 9.71 -11.74
N SER A 398 -17.90 9.68 -10.62
CA SER A 398 -18.23 10.87 -9.83
C SER A 398 -17.04 11.41 -9.02
N VAL A 399 -16.03 10.58 -8.79
CA VAL A 399 -14.79 10.90 -8.06
C VAL A 399 -13.57 10.82 -9.00
N ALA A 400 -12.40 11.28 -8.54
CA ALA A 400 -11.17 11.21 -9.34
C ALA A 400 -10.78 9.76 -9.73
N PRO A 401 -9.96 9.52 -10.77
CA PRO A 401 -9.64 8.16 -11.23
C PRO A 401 -8.85 7.32 -10.21
N LEU A 402 -9.10 6.02 -10.21
CA LEU A 402 -8.17 5.00 -9.73
C LEU A 402 -7.66 4.24 -10.96
N ILE A 403 -6.34 4.16 -11.11
CA ILE A 403 -5.69 3.63 -12.31
C ILE A 403 -4.83 2.44 -11.91
N SER A 404 -5.04 1.30 -12.55
CA SER A 404 -4.23 0.09 -12.38
C SER A 404 -3.19 -0.03 -13.49
N VAL A 405 -1.93 -0.23 -13.13
CA VAL A 405 -0.80 -0.16 -14.06
C VAL A 405 0.01 -1.46 -14.07
N GLY A 406 0.02 -2.11 -15.24
CA GLY A 406 0.91 -3.22 -15.54
C GLY A 406 2.27 -2.75 -16.07
N ALA A 407 3.28 -3.64 -16.07
CA ALA A 407 4.62 -3.31 -16.54
C ALA A 407 4.91 -3.84 -17.96
N ARG A 408 5.63 -3.04 -18.75
CA ARG A 408 6.23 -3.40 -20.04
C ARG A 408 7.75 -3.52 -19.94
N ASN A 409 8.28 -4.36 -20.80
CA ASN A 409 9.69 -4.47 -21.12
C ASN A 409 10.18 -3.28 -21.96
N PRO A 410 11.50 -3.05 -22.04
CA PRO A 410 12.07 -2.00 -22.89
C PRO A 410 11.69 -2.10 -24.38
N ASN A 411 11.42 -3.31 -24.88
CA ASN A 411 10.96 -3.55 -26.25
C ASN A 411 9.43 -3.36 -26.43
N GLY A 412 8.71 -2.92 -25.40
CA GLY A 412 7.28 -2.65 -25.42
C GLY A 412 6.38 -3.86 -25.17
N THR A 413 6.91 -5.09 -25.07
CA THR A 413 6.08 -6.26 -24.71
C THR A 413 5.66 -6.17 -23.24
N ILE A 414 4.61 -6.87 -22.86
CA ILE A 414 4.26 -7.03 -21.43
C ILE A 414 5.42 -7.77 -20.73
N ALA A 415 5.83 -7.27 -19.56
CA ALA A 415 6.85 -7.93 -18.74
C ALA A 415 6.28 -9.20 -18.12
N ALA A 416 7.03 -10.30 -18.16
CA ALA A 416 6.52 -11.62 -17.78
C ALA A 416 6.12 -11.72 -16.29
N PHE A 417 6.72 -10.88 -15.43
CA PHE A 417 6.34 -10.81 -14.01
C PHE A 417 5.01 -10.08 -13.77
N SER A 418 4.59 -9.21 -14.69
CA SER A 418 3.43 -8.34 -14.47
C SER A 418 2.17 -9.17 -14.36
N ASN A 419 1.39 -8.91 -13.30
CA ASN A 419 0.02 -9.38 -13.23
C ASN A 419 -0.79 -8.83 -14.41
N GLN A 420 -1.79 -9.59 -14.84
CA GLN A 420 -2.64 -9.26 -15.99
C GLN A 420 -4.11 -9.49 -15.61
N GLY A 421 -5.04 -8.90 -16.36
CA GLY A 421 -6.47 -9.14 -16.15
C GLY A 421 -7.32 -7.95 -16.55
N ALA A 422 -8.64 -8.13 -16.52
CA ALA A 422 -9.60 -7.08 -16.88
C ALA A 422 -9.50 -5.83 -15.97
N TRP A 423 -8.91 -5.98 -14.79
CA TRP A 423 -8.69 -4.93 -13.80
C TRP A 423 -7.40 -4.13 -14.03
N VAL A 424 -6.55 -4.52 -14.98
CA VAL A 424 -5.38 -3.72 -15.38
C VAL A 424 -5.82 -2.69 -16.42
N SER A 425 -5.84 -1.42 -16.03
CA SER A 425 -6.35 -0.33 -16.87
C SER A 425 -5.40 0.03 -18.00
N CYS A 426 -4.08 -0.02 -17.75
CA CYS A 426 -3.07 0.39 -18.72
C CYS A 426 -1.70 -0.24 -18.42
N TRP A 427 -0.74 0.06 -19.29
CA TRP A 427 0.60 -0.50 -19.24
C TRP A 427 1.63 0.61 -19.48
N ASP A 428 2.64 0.71 -18.62
CA ASP A 428 3.79 1.62 -18.81
C ASP A 428 5.10 0.82 -18.67
N GLN A 429 6.24 1.45 -18.97
CA GLN A 429 7.56 0.85 -18.75
C GLN A 429 7.73 0.51 -17.27
N GLY A 430 8.16 -0.72 -16.99
CA GLY A 430 8.38 -1.17 -15.61
C GLY A 430 9.52 -2.16 -15.45
N ALA A 431 10.18 -2.58 -16.53
CA ALA A 431 11.37 -3.42 -16.45
C ALA A 431 12.63 -2.66 -16.87
N ALA A 432 13.72 -2.88 -16.14
CA ALA A 432 15.04 -2.29 -16.35
C ALA A 432 15.01 -0.75 -16.42
N LEU A 433 14.30 -0.11 -15.49
CA LEU A 433 14.29 1.34 -15.34
C LEU A 433 15.52 1.82 -14.58
N VAL A 434 16.00 3.03 -14.87
CA VAL A 434 17.09 3.69 -14.14
C VAL A 434 16.50 4.78 -13.24
N SER A 435 16.86 4.77 -11.96
CA SER A 435 16.43 5.80 -11.02
C SER A 435 17.42 5.97 -9.87
N THR A 436 17.12 6.92 -9.00
CA THR A 436 17.87 7.19 -7.77
C THR A 436 17.82 5.99 -6.83
N SER A 437 18.85 5.86 -6.01
CA SER A 437 18.96 4.89 -4.93
C SER A 437 19.50 5.63 -3.72
N PRO A 438 19.12 5.25 -2.49
CA PRO A 438 19.83 5.76 -1.32
C PRO A 438 21.30 5.34 -1.42
N ARG A 439 22.21 6.19 -0.92
CA ARG A 439 23.65 5.93 -0.92
C ARG A 439 23.98 4.94 0.20
N LEU A 440 23.79 3.66 -0.10
CA LEU A 440 23.93 2.56 0.84
C LEU A 440 24.91 1.54 0.28
N ASP A 441 25.66 0.92 1.17
CA ASP A 441 26.52 -0.23 0.90
C ASP A 441 26.07 -1.37 1.81
N SER A 442 26.02 -2.59 1.26
CA SER A 442 25.41 -3.76 1.88
C SER A 442 26.48 -4.84 2.09
N GLY A 443 26.08 -6.06 2.46
CA GLY A 443 27.00 -7.11 2.90
C GLY A 443 27.75 -7.87 1.80
N ARG A 444 27.43 -7.70 0.51
CA ARG A 444 28.26 -8.31 -0.55
C ARG A 444 29.54 -7.48 -0.73
N GLN A 445 30.46 -8.07 -1.47
CA GLN A 445 31.79 -7.53 -1.72
C GLN A 445 32.07 -7.68 -3.21
N PRO A 446 32.99 -6.88 -3.77
CA PRO A 446 33.44 -7.07 -5.13
C PRO A 446 33.96 -8.49 -5.35
N THR A 447 33.72 -9.04 -6.53
CA THR A 447 34.15 -10.41 -6.88
C THR A 447 35.68 -10.56 -6.86
N VAL A 448 36.41 -9.51 -7.28
CA VAL A 448 37.87 -9.49 -7.28
C VAL A 448 38.37 -8.10 -6.88
N GLU A 449 39.26 -8.06 -5.89
CA GLU A 449 40.14 -6.93 -5.64
C GLU A 449 41.49 -7.16 -6.33
N THR A 450 41.93 -6.20 -7.14
CA THR A 450 43.15 -6.28 -7.96
C THR A 450 44.30 -5.42 -7.46
N GLY A 451 44.06 -4.62 -6.40
CA GLY A 451 45.04 -3.75 -5.77
C GLY A 451 44.37 -2.58 -5.03
N PRO A 452 45.15 -1.66 -4.41
CA PRO A 452 44.59 -0.53 -3.67
C PRO A 452 43.66 0.33 -4.54
N GLY A 453 42.37 0.35 -4.20
CA GLY A 453 41.34 1.12 -4.92
C GLY A 453 40.98 0.58 -6.31
N SER A 454 41.26 -0.70 -6.59
CA SER A 454 40.96 -1.32 -7.87
C SER A 454 40.25 -2.66 -7.66
N GLU A 455 38.98 -2.72 -8.01
CA GLU A 455 38.11 -3.88 -7.80
C GLU A 455 37.13 -4.06 -8.97
N THR A 456 36.55 -5.25 -9.05
CA THR A 456 35.38 -5.48 -9.92
C THR A 456 34.15 -4.81 -9.35
N PHE A 457 33.19 -4.52 -10.21
CA PHE A 457 31.89 -3.98 -9.82
C PHE A 457 31.25 -4.75 -8.65
N ASP A 458 30.93 -4.04 -7.56
CA ASP A 458 30.14 -4.57 -6.46
C ASP A 458 28.63 -4.41 -6.77
N LEU A 459 27.87 -5.49 -6.59
CA LEU A 459 26.47 -5.58 -6.98
C LEU A 459 25.51 -5.05 -5.90
N ASP A 460 25.98 -4.76 -4.69
CA ASP A 460 25.17 -4.11 -3.66
C ASP A 460 25.78 -2.84 -3.05
N ASP A 461 26.84 -2.30 -3.66
CA ASP A 461 27.32 -0.94 -3.42
C ASP A 461 26.51 0.09 -4.25
N PHE A 462 25.55 0.74 -3.61
CA PHE A 462 24.76 1.83 -4.17
C PHE A 462 25.28 3.22 -3.76
N SER A 463 26.53 3.34 -3.31
CA SER A 463 27.18 4.61 -2.96
C SER A 463 27.11 5.64 -4.09
N GLY A 464 27.07 5.18 -5.36
CA GLY A 464 26.87 5.99 -6.55
C GLY A 464 25.52 6.73 -6.61
N GLY A 465 24.50 6.28 -5.86
CA GLY A 465 23.20 6.92 -5.73
C GLY A 465 22.19 6.57 -6.83
N PHE A 466 22.49 5.62 -7.71
CA PHE A 466 21.58 5.21 -8.78
C PHE A 466 21.55 3.69 -8.94
N ALA A 467 20.39 3.20 -9.36
CA ALA A 467 20.16 1.79 -9.62
C ALA A 467 19.36 1.58 -10.91
N VAL A 468 19.46 0.36 -11.43
CA VAL A 468 18.47 -0.26 -12.31
C VAL A 468 17.56 -1.13 -11.48
N TRP A 469 16.24 -1.13 -11.74
CA TRP A 469 15.29 -2.04 -11.10
C TRP A 469 14.04 -2.29 -11.95
N SER A 470 13.31 -3.37 -11.65
CA SER A 470 12.11 -3.82 -12.37
C SER A 470 10.97 -4.14 -11.43
N GLY A 471 9.75 -3.79 -11.83
CA GLY A 471 8.51 -4.06 -11.12
C GLY A 471 7.36 -3.19 -11.63
N THR A 472 6.13 -3.67 -11.47
CA THR A 472 4.92 -2.82 -11.63
C THR A 472 4.91 -1.68 -10.62
N SER A 473 5.60 -1.87 -9.49
CA SER A 473 5.93 -0.84 -8.50
C SER A 473 6.69 0.36 -9.08
N PHE A 474 7.31 0.23 -10.26
CA PHE A 474 7.99 1.32 -10.98
C PHE A 474 7.21 1.81 -12.21
N ALA A 475 6.37 0.95 -12.81
CA ALA A 475 5.43 1.38 -13.85
C ALA A 475 4.35 2.33 -13.29
N ALA A 476 3.80 2.03 -12.11
CA ALA A 476 2.79 2.86 -11.45
C ALA A 476 3.28 4.31 -11.19
N PRO A 477 4.43 4.56 -10.55
CA PRO A 477 4.88 5.92 -10.28
C PRO A 477 5.35 6.65 -11.54
N LEU A 478 5.85 5.93 -12.56
CA LEU A 478 6.15 6.53 -13.84
C LEU A 478 4.87 7.11 -14.48
N LEU A 479 3.77 6.34 -14.44
CA LEU A 479 2.47 6.82 -14.91
C LEU A 479 1.93 7.94 -14.01
N ALA A 480 2.05 7.82 -12.69
CA ALA A 480 1.67 8.87 -11.74
C ALA A 480 2.39 10.20 -12.05
N ALA A 481 3.67 10.13 -12.39
CA ALA A 481 4.45 11.28 -12.79
C ALA A 481 3.99 11.86 -14.14
N ARG A 482 3.61 11.02 -15.12
CA ARG A 482 3.01 11.52 -16.37
C ARG A 482 1.68 12.22 -16.12
N VAL A 483 0.83 11.67 -15.25
CA VAL A 483 -0.43 12.31 -14.84
C VAL A 483 -0.14 13.66 -14.18
N ALA A 484 0.82 13.71 -13.25
CA ALA A 484 1.24 14.95 -12.60
C ALA A 484 1.75 15.98 -13.62
N HIS A 485 2.62 15.56 -14.54
CA HIS A 485 3.17 16.43 -15.59
C HIS A 485 2.09 17.04 -16.48
N VAL A 486 1.06 16.25 -16.84
CA VAL A 486 -0.07 16.73 -17.66
C VAL A 486 -1.02 17.63 -16.87
N LEU A 487 -1.18 17.37 -15.57
CA LEU A 487 -2.05 18.14 -14.67
C LEU A 487 -1.44 19.50 -14.31
N GLU A 488 -0.11 19.58 -14.15
CA GLU A 488 0.63 20.77 -13.71
C GLU A 488 0.25 22.08 -14.44
N PRO A 489 0.17 22.15 -15.78
CA PRO A 489 -0.20 23.38 -16.49
C PRO A 489 -1.68 23.76 -16.34
N ARG A 490 -2.52 22.86 -15.81
CA ARG A 490 -3.98 22.98 -15.74
C ARG A 490 -4.49 22.88 -14.31
N ILE A 491 -3.58 23.06 -13.36
CA ILE A 491 -3.80 22.62 -12.01
C ILE A 491 -4.89 23.47 -11.33
N PRO A 492 -6.02 22.87 -10.90
CA PRO A 492 -7.11 23.66 -10.34
C PRO A 492 -6.76 24.26 -8.98
N PRO A 493 -7.42 25.35 -8.56
CA PRO A 493 -7.31 25.85 -7.18
C PRO A 493 -7.64 24.75 -6.17
N ALA A 494 -6.87 24.69 -5.07
CA ALA A 494 -6.98 23.61 -4.07
C ALA A 494 -8.42 23.41 -3.52
N LYS A 495 -9.15 24.51 -3.33
CA LYS A 495 -10.50 24.51 -2.73
C LYS A 495 -11.62 24.07 -3.69
N HIS A 496 -11.34 23.92 -4.98
CA HIS A 496 -12.36 23.66 -6.00
C HIS A 496 -12.44 22.16 -6.35
N ILE A 497 -13.02 21.35 -5.46
CA ILE A 497 -13.05 19.88 -5.57
C ILE A 497 -13.61 19.40 -6.93
N ALA A 498 -14.73 19.96 -7.38
CA ALA A 498 -15.33 19.57 -8.66
C ALA A 498 -14.41 19.86 -9.87
N GLU A 499 -13.59 20.91 -9.81
CA GLU A 499 -12.58 21.20 -10.84
C GLU A 499 -11.39 20.26 -10.73
N ARG A 500 -10.95 19.91 -9.51
CA ARG A 500 -9.91 18.90 -9.26
C ARG A 500 -10.29 17.56 -9.86
N ILE A 501 -11.50 17.07 -9.60
CA ILE A 501 -12.01 15.81 -10.17
C ILE A 501 -12.04 15.88 -11.71
N ARG A 502 -12.54 16.98 -12.29
CA ARG A 502 -12.52 17.15 -13.76
C ARG A 502 -11.12 17.18 -14.33
N GLY A 503 -10.19 17.89 -13.68
CA GLY A 503 -8.79 17.97 -14.04
C GLY A 503 -8.10 16.61 -14.00
N ALA A 504 -8.36 15.82 -12.95
CA ALA A 504 -7.86 14.46 -12.80
C ALA A 504 -8.33 13.53 -13.95
N HIS A 505 -9.63 13.54 -14.28
CA HIS A 505 -10.17 12.77 -15.41
C HIS A 505 -9.63 13.22 -16.77
N LEU A 506 -9.40 14.52 -16.95
CA LEU A 506 -8.81 15.05 -18.19
C LEU A 506 -7.35 14.63 -18.31
N ALA A 507 -6.56 14.78 -17.23
CA ALA A 507 -5.16 14.39 -17.20
C ALA A 507 -5.00 12.89 -17.49
N TRP A 508 -5.82 12.05 -16.86
CA TRP A 508 -5.82 10.61 -17.13
C TRP A 508 -6.11 10.29 -18.61
N ARG A 509 -7.18 10.84 -19.19
CA ARG A 509 -7.50 10.61 -20.61
C ARG A 509 -6.37 11.04 -21.55
N MET A 510 -5.73 12.17 -21.28
CA MET A 510 -4.60 12.64 -22.09
C MET A 510 -3.39 11.71 -22.01
N VAL A 511 -3.10 11.14 -20.83
CA VAL A 511 -2.04 10.14 -20.66
C VAL A 511 -2.40 8.84 -21.37
N GLU A 512 -3.65 8.39 -21.27
CA GLU A 512 -4.14 7.18 -21.94
C GLU A 512 -4.07 7.31 -23.47
N ASP A 513 -4.53 8.44 -24.02
CA ASP A 513 -4.54 8.71 -25.46
C ASP A 513 -3.13 8.92 -26.02
N GLY A 514 -2.23 9.57 -25.25
CA GLY A 514 -0.84 9.79 -25.65
C GLY A 514 0.06 8.55 -25.56
N GLY A 515 -0.39 7.50 -24.88
CA GLY A 515 0.31 6.22 -24.75
C GLY A 515 -0.09 5.15 -25.77
N ARG A 516 -1.04 5.43 -26.68
CA ARG A 516 -1.51 4.53 -27.73
C ARG A 516 -0.79 4.71 -29.06
#